data_AF-A0A2S6QM53-F1
#
_entry.id   AF-A0A2S6QM53-F1
#
_cell.length_a   1.000
_cell.length_b   1.000
_cell.length_c   1.000
_cell.angle_alpha   90.00
_cell.angle_beta   90.00
_cell.angle_gamma   90.00
#
_symmetry.space_group_name_H-M   'P 1'
#
loop_
_entity.id
_entity.type
_entity.pdbx_description
1 polymer ?
#
loop_
_entity_poly.entity_id
_entity_poly.type
_entity_poly.pdbx_seq_one_letter_code
_entity_poly.pdbx_strand_id
1 'polypeptide(L)' 'MKRTFQPSRLVRARRHGFRSRMATKNGR' A
#
# COMPACT_ATOMS: atom_id res chain seq x y z
N MET A 1 -24.43 -4.96 -4.05
CA MET A 1 -23.59 -3.74 -4.11
C MET A 1 -22.13 -4.10 -3.93
N LYS A 2 -21.21 -3.53 -4.73
CA LYS A 2 -19.76 -3.79 -4.64
C LYS A 2 -19.21 -3.18 -3.34
N ARG A 3 -18.30 -3.89 -2.67
CA ARG A 3 -17.61 -3.41 -1.46
C ARG A 3 -16.31 -2.68 -1.82
N THR A 4 -15.89 -1.73 -0.99
CA THR A 4 -14.76 -0.83 -1.26
C THR A 4 -13.42 -1.56 -1.29
N PHE A 5 -13.24 -2.56 -0.45
CA PHE A 5 -12.03 -3.37 -0.46
C PHE A 5 -12.08 -4.40 -1.59
N GLN A 6 -11.20 -4.22 -2.57
CA GLN A 6 -10.93 -5.17 -3.65
C GLN A 6 -9.45 -5.58 -3.53
N PRO A 7 -9.14 -6.76 -2.97
CA PRO A 7 -7.78 -7.11 -2.62
C PRO A 7 -6.89 -7.26 -3.86
N SER A 8 -5.73 -6.60 -3.84
CA SER A 8 -4.67 -6.80 -4.82
C SER A 8 -3.32 -6.86 -4.12
N ARG A 9 -2.62 -7.98 -4.28
CA ARG A 9 -1.30 -8.21 -3.65
C ARG A 9 -0.27 -7.19 -4.15
N LEU A 10 -0.31 -6.88 -5.44
CA LEU A 10 0.58 -5.91 -6.09
C LEU A 10 0.36 -4.50 -5.54
N VAL A 11 -0.90 -4.04 -5.47
CA VAL A 11 -1.23 -2.70 -4.98
C VAL A 11 -0.88 -2.56 -3.50
N ARG A 12 -1.17 -3.57 -2.69
CA ARG A 12 -0.82 -3.58 -1.27
C ARG A 12 0.69 -3.47 -1.06
N ALA A 13 1.48 -4.26 -1.78
CA ALA A 13 2.94 -4.24 -1.67
C ALA A 13 3.54 -2.91 -2.11
N ARG A 14 3.05 -2.32 -3.22
CA ARG A 14 3.54 -1.04 -3.73
C ARG A 14 3.17 0.16 -2.85
N ARG A 15 1.94 0.22 -2.33
CA ARG A 15 1.47 1.37 -1.55
C ARG A 15 1.81 1.30 -0.07
N HIS A 16 1.87 0.10 0.49
CA HIS A 16 1.98 -0.09 1.95
C HIS A 16 3.19 -0.92 2.38
N GLY A 17 4.00 -1.42 1.43
CA GLY A 17 5.21 -2.18 1.73
C GLY A 17 6.33 -1.32 2.31
N PHE A 18 7.29 -1.98 2.96
CA PHE A 18 8.43 -1.35 3.65
C PHE A 18 9.15 -0.32 2.77
N ARG A 19 9.47 -0.69 1.52
CA ARG A 19 10.13 0.19 0.55
C ARG A 19 9.35 1.49 0.31
N SER A 20 8.02 1.42 0.24
CA SER A 20 7.16 2.59 0.03
C SER A 20 7.12 3.50 1.25
N ARG A 21 7.20 2.93 2.45
CA ARG A 21 7.21 3.68 3.71
C ARG A 21 8.54 4.41 3.87
N MET A 22 9.66 3.71 3.69
CA MET A 22 11.00 4.28 3.82
C MET A 22 11.34 5.36 2.78
N ALA A 23 10.58 5.45 1.68
CA ALA A 23 10.81 6.43 0.63
C ALA A 23 10.50 7.88 1.03
N THR A 24 9.71 8.11 2.09
CA THR A 24 9.33 9.47 2.53
C THR A 24 9.75 9.72 3.97
N LYS A 25 10.05 10.98 4.31
CA LYS A 25 10.49 11.36 5.66
C LYS A 25 9.48 10.97 6.75
N ASN A 26 8.19 11.11 6.47
CA ASN A 26 7.09 10.78 7.38
C ASN A 26 6.68 9.29 7.34
N GLY A 27 7.18 8.55 6.36
CA GLY A 27 6.93 7.12 6.24
C GLY A 27 8.02 6.26 6.87
N ARG A 28 9.21 6.81 7.14
CA ARG A 28 10.20 6.23 8.07
C ARG A 28 9.62 6.23 9.47
#